data_AF-A0A1X9YYR8-F1
#
_entry.id   AF-A0A1X9YYR8-F1
#
_cell.length_a   1.000
_cell.length_b   1.000
_cell.length_c   1.000
_cell.angle_alpha   90.00
_cell.angle_beta   90.00
_cell.angle_gamma   90.00
#
_symmetry.space_group_name_H-M   'P 1'
#
loop_
_entity.id
_entity.type
_entity.pdbx_description
1 polymer ?
#
loop_
_entity_poly.entity_id
_entity_poly.type
_entity_poly.pdbx_seq_one_letter_code
_entity_poly.pdbx_strand_id
1 'polypeptide(L)'
;MKSKNVLPLLLCLLLGFSAAGQTGNGQGRYFVQLQNGQIIYANKLQYKSPIFKSNHFLLDDSLKYNPSAVAVFQNEDGFFARVDAGNSYDSFAKRITDGPRIDRFYTSRTTYDYGYGYSPYGYGGPRTSRKRIYFFSKDNGPLYLMDFDNLEMALSDNASSMALLSRYKKDKLINTGVSILGAGLLAVGAVKSINDSQEVNGSTELNVSPLMYAGAGVLGAQLVINLFRKDKLAQAVEVYNYQLKQ
;
A
#
# COMPACT_ATOMS: atom_id res chain seq x y z
N MET A 1 -2.84 46.12 -50.19
CA MET A 1 -3.95 45.43 -49.51
C MET A 1 -3.39 44.50 -48.44
N LYS A 2 -3.81 44.71 -47.18
CA LYS A 2 -3.97 43.74 -46.07
C LYS A 2 -2.76 42.90 -45.60
N SER A 3 -1.93 43.50 -44.74
CA SER A 3 -1.05 42.81 -43.77
C SER A 3 -1.75 42.49 -42.43
N LYS A 4 -3.05 42.16 -42.45
CA LYS A 4 -3.88 42.10 -41.22
C LYS A 4 -3.97 40.74 -40.51
N ASN A 5 -3.35 39.68 -41.03
CA ASN A 5 -3.63 38.30 -40.56
C ASN A 5 -2.40 37.52 -40.05
N VAL A 6 -1.24 38.17 -39.83
CA VAL A 6 -0.02 37.47 -39.38
C VAL A 6 0.01 37.27 -37.85
N LEU A 7 -0.65 38.17 -37.10
CA LEU A 7 -0.69 38.15 -35.63
C LEU A 7 -1.29 36.87 -35.01
N PRO A 8 -2.44 36.32 -35.47
CA PRO A 8 -2.98 35.09 -34.88
C PRO A 8 -2.11 33.86 -35.17
N LEU A 9 -1.41 33.85 -36.31
CA LEU A 9 -0.53 32.76 -36.71
C LEU A 9 0.75 32.71 -35.85
N LEU A 10 1.27 33.87 -35.46
CA LEU A 10 2.37 33.99 -34.51
C LEU A 10 1.96 33.58 -33.07
N LEU A 11 0.72 33.90 -32.67
CA LEU A 11 0.17 33.53 -31.35
C LEU A 11 -0.03 32.01 -31.21
N CYS A 12 -0.49 31.34 -32.28
CA CYS A 12 -0.59 29.86 -32.31
C CYS A 12 0.78 29.16 -32.27
N LEU A 13 1.81 29.76 -32.89
CA LEU A 13 3.17 29.24 -32.83
C LEU A 13 3.79 29.37 -31.44
N LEU A 14 3.51 30.46 -30.71
CA LEU A 14 4.00 30.67 -29.34
C LEU A 14 3.31 29.76 -28.30
N LEU A 15 2.05 29.37 -28.53
CA LEU A 15 1.35 28.40 -27.69
C LEU A 15 1.82 26.95 -27.90
N GLY A 16 2.42 26.64 -29.06
CA GLY A 16 3.00 25.32 -29.33
C GLY A 16 4.32 25.04 -28.59
N PHE A 17 5.07 26.09 -28.22
CA PHE A 17 6.34 25.94 -27.50
C PHE A 17 6.19 25.61 -26.01
N SER A 18 5.02 25.84 -25.41
CA SER A 18 4.76 25.52 -24.00
C SER A 18 4.37 24.07 -23.75
N ALA A 19 4.07 23.31 -24.81
CA ALA A 19 3.61 21.92 -24.71
C ALA A 19 4.73 20.86 -24.84
N ALA A 20 5.96 21.27 -25.14
CA ALA A 20 7.12 20.37 -25.22
C ALA A 20 7.85 20.28 -23.87
N GLY A 21 7.12 19.87 -22.83
CA GLY A 21 7.70 19.62 -21.52
C GLY A 21 6.87 18.57 -20.80
N GLN A 22 7.30 17.31 -20.92
CA GLN A 22 6.88 16.10 -20.18
C GLN A 22 6.40 14.93 -21.05
N THR A 23 7.22 14.51 -22.01
CA THR A 23 7.20 13.10 -22.47
C THR A 23 8.63 12.64 -22.72
N GLY A 24 9.48 12.78 -21.70
CA GLY A 24 10.74 12.08 -21.65
C GLY A 24 10.54 10.71 -21.03
N ASN A 25 10.08 9.73 -21.82
CA ASN A 25 10.29 8.31 -21.53
C ASN A 25 11.79 7.98 -21.71
N GLY A 26 12.61 8.63 -20.88
CA GLY A 26 14.06 8.61 -20.95
C GLY A 26 14.60 7.66 -19.90
N GLN A 27 14.92 6.44 -20.33
CA GLN A 27 15.97 5.66 -19.68
C GLN A 27 17.20 6.57 -19.51
N GLY A 28 17.64 6.80 -18.27
CA GLY A 28 19.03 7.20 -18.00
C GLY A 28 19.32 8.55 -17.34
N ARG A 29 18.37 9.27 -16.72
CA ARG A 29 18.74 10.41 -15.85
C ARG A 29 18.01 10.37 -14.51
N TYR A 30 18.77 10.40 -13.42
CA TYR A 30 18.22 10.61 -12.09
C TYR A 30 17.69 12.03 -11.98
N PHE A 31 16.62 12.21 -11.23
CA PHE A 31 16.04 13.53 -11.07
C PHE A 31 15.33 13.69 -9.73
N VAL A 32 15.17 14.95 -9.36
CA VAL A 32 14.32 15.41 -8.27
C VAL A 32 13.34 16.40 -8.83
N GLN A 33 12.05 16.17 -8.58
CA GLN A 33 10.98 17.12 -8.84
C GLN A 33 10.60 17.79 -7.53
N LEU A 34 10.71 19.11 -7.51
CA LEU A 34 10.34 19.94 -6.38
C LEU A 34 8.82 20.13 -6.31
N GLN A 35 8.31 20.52 -5.13
CA GLN A 35 6.88 20.81 -4.92
C GLN A 35 6.34 21.93 -5.82
N ASN A 36 7.19 22.84 -6.28
CA ASN A 36 6.84 23.88 -7.24
C ASN A 36 6.78 23.36 -8.71
N GLY A 37 6.98 22.06 -8.93
CA GLY A 37 6.99 21.44 -10.26
C GLY A 37 8.33 21.48 -10.99
N GLN A 38 9.35 22.16 -10.46
CA GLN A 38 10.67 22.21 -11.08
C GLN A 38 11.36 20.85 -11.04
N ILE A 39 11.82 20.36 -12.20
CA ILE A 39 12.57 19.11 -12.33
C ILE A 39 14.06 19.43 -12.47
N ILE A 40 14.88 18.77 -11.65
CA ILE A 40 16.32 18.93 -11.60
C ILE A 40 16.94 17.58 -11.89
N TYR A 41 17.65 17.49 -13.00
CA TYR A 41 18.34 16.28 -13.42
C TYR A 41 19.74 16.22 -12.81
N ALA A 42 20.21 15.01 -12.51
CA ALA A 42 21.53 14.72 -12.00
C ALA A 42 22.06 13.40 -12.59
N ASN A 43 23.38 13.25 -12.63
CA ASN A 43 24.03 11.99 -12.95
C ASN A 43 24.05 11.05 -11.74
N LYS A 44 23.99 11.62 -10.53
CA LYS A 44 23.99 10.88 -9.26
C LYS A 44 23.01 11.51 -8.29
N LEU A 45 22.11 10.70 -7.74
CA LEU A 45 21.14 11.11 -6.74
C LEU A 45 21.24 10.22 -5.50
N GLN A 46 21.49 10.82 -4.34
CA GLN A 46 21.58 10.11 -3.07
C GLN A 46 20.66 10.72 -2.03
N TYR A 47 19.90 9.88 -1.32
CA TYR A 47 19.17 10.27 -0.11
C TYR A 47 20.04 9.99 1.11
N LYS A 48 20.40 11.04 1.86
CA LYS A 48 21.26 10.94 3.04
C LYS A 48 20.44 11.23 4.29
N SER A 49 20.57 10.35 5.29
CA SER A 49 20.00 10.52 6.63
C SER A 49 21.10 10.46 7.70
N PRO A 50 21.85 11.54 7.91
CA PRO A 50 22.90 11.58 8.92
C PRO A 50 22.31 11.58 10.34
N ILE A 51 22.98 10.92 11.28
CA ILE A 51 22.48 10.73 12.66
C ILE A 51 22.24 12.06 13.40
N PHE A 52 23.02 13.11 13.08
CA PHE A 52 22.98 14.41 13.77
C PHE A 52 22.63 15.59 12.86
N LYS A 53 22.20 15.35 11.61
CA LYS A 53 21.86 16.42 10.66
C LYS A 53 20.51 16.13 10.01
N SER A 54 19.91 17.16 9.43
CA SER A 54 18.70 16.97 8.62
C SER A 54 18.96 16.05 7.44
N ASN A 55 17.94 15.25 7.13
CA ASN A 55 17.87 14.48 5.91
C ASN A 55 18.01 15.42 4.71
N HIS A 56 18.68 14.98 3.64
CA HIS A 56 18.80 15.75 2.40
C HIS A 56 19.03 14.86 1.20
N PHE A 57 18.58 15.34 0.04
CA PHE A 57 19.00 14.81 -1.25
C PHE A 57 20.30 15.48 -1.67
N LEU A 58 21.24 14.68 -2.14
CA LEU A 58 22.52 15.13 -2.70
C LEU A 58 22.55 14.78 -4.20
N LEU A 59 22.64 15.81 -5.03
CA LEU A 59 22.70 15.72 -6.49
C LEU A 59 24.12 16.07 -6.94
N ASP A 60 24.72 15.19 -7.75
CA ASP A 60 26.07 15.36 -8.32
C ASP A 60 27.11 15.82 -7.27
N ASP A 61 27.01 15.25 -6.06
CA ASP A 61 27.88 15.47 -4.90
C ASP A 61 27.99 16.93 -4.38
N SER A 62 27.20 17.88 -4.92
CA SER A 62 27.30 19.31 -4.58
C SER A 62 25.96 19.95 -4.19
N LEU A 63 24.91 19.68 -4.95
CA LEU A 63 23.61 20.31 -4.76
C LEU A 63 22.80 19.58 -3.69
N LYS A 64 22.30 20.33 -2.71
CA LYS A 64 21.54 19.78 -1.58
C LYS A 64 20.11 20.29 -1.59
N TYR A 65 19.15 19.37 -1.50
CA TYR A 65 17.74 19.70 -1.35
C TYR A 65 17.18 19.12 -0.06
N ASN A 66 16.43 19.95 0.66
CA ASN A 66 15.64 19.48 1.81
C ASN A 66 14.57 18.51 1.30
N PRO A 67 14.37 17.35 1.94
CA PRO A 67 13.35 16.40 1.51
C PRO A 67 11.99 17.06 1.42
N SER A 68 11.63 17.95 2.35
CA SER A 68 10.35 18.68 2.35
C SER A 68 10.06 19.42 1.04
N ALA A 69 11.09 19.87 0.33
CA ALA A 69 10.93 20.56 -0.96
C ALA A 69 10.70 19.59 -2.13
N VAL A 70 10.90 18.29 -1.94
CA VAL A 70 10.83 17.25 -2.99
C VAL A 70 9.47 16.58 -3.00
N ALA A 71 8.80 16.60 -4.15
CA ALA A 71 7.55 15.88 -4.39
C ALA A 71 7.79 14.46 -4.92
N VAL A 72 8.69 14.33 -5.90
CA VAL A 72 9.01 13.07 -6.58
C VAL A 72 10.50 13.00 -6.84
N PHE A 73 11.08 11.81 -6.83
CA PHE A 73 12.45 11.62 -7.29
C PHE A 73 12.65 10.25 -7.94
N GLN A 74 13.67 10.15 -8.78
CA GLN A 74 14.09 8.90 -9.39
C GLN A 74 15.60 8.72 -9.20
N ASN A 75 15.98 7.62 -8.56
CA ASN A 75 17.37 7.22 -8.35
C ASN A 75 17.59 5.81 -8.94
N GLU A 76 18.73 5.19 -8.61
CA GLU A 76 19.08 3.83 -9.02
C GLU A 76 18.08 2.77 -8.51
N ASP A 77 17.49 2.98 -7.33
CA ASP A 77 16.53 2.04 -6.75
C ASP A 77 15.18 2.08 -7.47
N GLY A 78 14.84 3.19 -8.11
CA GLY A 78 13.60 3.37 -8.87
C GLY A 78 12.97 4.75 -8.68
N PHE A 79 11.67 4.81 -8.91
CA PHE A 79 10.85 6.02 -8.82
C PHE A 79 10.13 6.10 -7.48
N PHE A 80 10.12 7.28 -6.87
CA PHE A 80 9.58 7.51 -5.54
C PHE A 80 8.72 8.78 -5.52
N ALA A 81 7.56 8.68 -4.88
CA ALA A 81 6.66 9.81 -4.69
C ALA A 81 6.43 10.08 -3.19
N ARG A 82 6.27 11.35 -2.83
CA ARG A 82 6.00 11.80 -1.46
C ARG A 82 4.64 11.30 -1.00
N VAL A 83 4.58 10.78 0.22
CA VAL A 83 3.35 10.38 0.89
C VAL A 83 2.89 11.53 1.79
N ASP A 84 1.70 12.06 1.55
CA ASP A 84 1.11 13.12 2.38
C ASP A 84 0.52 12.57 3.71
N ALA A 85 0.33 11.26 3.79
CA ALA A 85 -0.35 10.59 4.89
C ALA A 85 0.53 10.42 6.15
N GLY A 86 0.54 11.44 7.01
CA GLY A 86 0.61 11.29 8.47
C GLY A 86 2.00 11.43 9.14
N ASN A 87 2.13 12.47 9.98
CA ASN A 87 3.09 12.77 11.07
C ASN A 87 4.59 12.45 10.93
N SER A 88 5.06 11.88 9.84
CA SER A 88 6.48 11.70 9.56
C SER A 88 6.84 12.55 8.34
N TYR A 89 7.58 13.64 8.59
CA TYR A 89 7.89 14.69 7.61
C TYR A 89 8.72 14.21 6.39
N ASP A 90 9.16 12.94 6.38
CA ASP A 90 10.13 12.40 5.42
C ASP A 90 9.76 10.99 4.87
N SER A 91 8.50 10.76 4.48
CA SER A 91 8.12 9.45 3.90
C SER A 91 7.86 9.51 2.38
N PHE A 92 8.67 8.77 1.64
CA PHE A 92 8.49 8.50 0.22
C PHE A 92 8.04 7.05 0.02
N ALA A 93 7.18 6.82 -0.96
CA ALA A 93 6.75 5.48 -1.38
C ALA A 93 7.41 5.13 -2.73
N LYS A 94 7.92 3.92 -2.83
CA LYS A 94 8.54 3.38 -4.05
C LYS A 94 7.47 2.88 -5.00
N ARG A 95 7.54 3.25 -6.28
CA ARG A 95 6.65 2.74 -7.32
C ARG A 95 6.94 1.27 -7.61
N ILE A 96 5.89 0.46 -7.65
CA ILE A 96 5.92 -0.98 -7.96
C ILE A 96 5.26 -1.32 -9.28
N THR A 97 4.33 -0.48 -9.73
CA THR A 97 3.64 -0.69 -11.01
C THR A 97 3.39 0.66 -11.63
N ASP A 98 3.80 0.78 -12.90
CA ASP A 98 3.56 1.92 -13.78
C ASP A 98 2.35 1.56 -14.66
N GLY A 99 1.24 2.27 -14.48
CA GLY A 99 -0.03 2.02 -15.14
C GLY A 99 -0.46 3.21 -15.99
N PRO A 100 -1.29 3.00 -17.03
CA PRO A 100 -1.73 4.08 -17.93
C PRO A 100 -2.53 5.17 -17.21
N ARG A 101 -3.23 4.81 -16.12
CA ARG A 101 -3.97 5.76 -15.29
C ARG A 101 -3.71 5.59 -13.81
N ILE A 102 -3.37 4.39 -13.33
CA ILE A 102 -3.11 4.16 -11.91
C ILE A 102 -1.72 3.59 -11.68
N ASP A 103 -0.90 4.34 -10.95
CA ASP A 103 0.39 3.88 -10.46
C ASP A 103 0.24 3.32 -9.05
N ARG A 104 1.00 2.25 -8.75
CA ARG A 104 1.02 1.62 -7.43
C ARG A 104 2.35 1.87 -6.74
N PHE A 105 2.29 2.13 -5.44
CA PHE A 105 3.46 2.42 -4.61
C PHE A 105 3.41 1.63 -3.30
N TYR A 106 4.56 1.52 -2.63
CA TYR A 106 4.62 1.02 -1.26
C TYR A 106 5.68 1.74 -0.43
N THR A 107 5.44 1.82 0.87
CA THR A 107 6.48 2.13 1.86
C THR A 107 6.57 0.99 2.88
N SER A 108 7.69 0.90 3.59
CA SER A 108 7.88 -0.07 4.67
C SER A 108 7.95 0.66 6.00
N ARG A 109 7.05 0.35 6.92
CA ARG A 109 7.11 0.85 8.29
C ARG A 109 7.59 -0.28 9.21
N THR A 110 8.75 -0.08 9.83
CA THR A 110 9.21 -0.93 10.92
C THR A 110 8.64 -0.38 12.21
N THR A 111 7.88 -1.21 12.92
CA THR A 111 7.40 -0.89 14.27
C THR A 111 8.22 -1.71 15.25
N TYR A 112 8.76 -1.04 16.26
CA TYR A 112 9.44 -1.67 17.38
C TYR A 112 8.42 -1.77 18.50
N ASP A 113 7.90 -2.97 18.72
CA ASP A 113 7.04 -3.24 19.86
C ASP A 113 7.92 -3.65 21.04
N TYR A 114 8.01 -2.76 22.04
CA TYR A 114 8.66 -2.99 23.33
C TYR A 114 7.67 -3.54 24.36
N GLY A 115 6.66 -4.29 23.92
CA GLY A 115 5.70 -4.94 24.80
C GLY A 115 6.32 -6.10 25.59
N TYR A 116 6.45 -5.90 26.91
CA TYR A 116 6.53 -6.98 27.91
C TYR A 116 5.18 -7.71 27.97
N GLY A 117 4.83 -8.42 26.91
CA GLY A 117 3.60 -9.22 26.82
C GLY A 117 3.84 -10.64 27.34
N TYR A 118 3.09 -11.04 28.36
CA TYR A 118 3.06 -12.41 28.89
C TYR A 118 2.56 -13.36 27.80
N SER A 119 3.49 -14.03 27.10
CA SER A 119 3.18 -15.10 26.16
C SER A 119 3.05 -16.41 26.95
N PRO A 120 2.06 -17.28 26.67
CA PRO A 120 1.91 -18.60 27.31
C PRO A 120 3.12 -19.53 27.14
N TYR A 121 4.07 -19.17 26.27
CA TYR A 121 5.26 -19.93 25.93
C TYR A 121 6.59 -19.23 26.25
N GLY A 122 6.63 -18.28 27.20
CA GLY A 122 7.87 -17.71 27.76
C GLY A 122 8.17 -16.24 27.39
N TYR A 123 9.21 -15.70 28.03
CA TYR A 123 9.65 -14.29 27.97
C TYR A 123 9.73 -13.76 26.53
N GLY A 124 8.79 -12.87 26.16
CA GLY A 124 8.74 -12.22 24.86
C GLY A 124 9.76 -11.10 24.76
N GLY A 125 10.84 -11.32 24.00
CA GLY A 125 11.78 -10.27 23.61
C GLY A 125 11.14 -9.25 22.65
N PRO A 126 11.80 -8.10 22.42
CA PRO A 126 11.30 -7.05 21.54
C PRO A 126 10.98 -7.61 20.15
N ARG A 127 9.73 -7.45 19.71
CA ARG A 127 9.29 -7.91 18.40
C ARG A 127 9.40 -6.77 17.41
N THR A 128 10.26 -6.96 16.40
CA THR A 128 10.30 -6.09 15.23
C THR A 128 9.28 -6.58 14.22
N SER A 129 8.30 -5.74 13.89
CA SER A 129 7.34 -6.04 12.84
C SER A 129 7.50 -5.04 11.71
N ARG A 130 7.78 -5.54 10.50
CA ARG A 130 7.87 -4.73 9.29
C ARG A 130 6.60 -4.88 8.49
N LYS A 131 5.78 -3.82 8.44
CA LYS A 131 4.55 -3.77 7.65
C LYS A 131 4.79 -2.96 6.38
N ARG A 132 4.39 -3.52 5.23
CA ARG A 132 4.28 -2.75 3.98
C ARG A 132 2.94 -2.02 3.96
N ILE A 133 2.97 -0.74 3.63
CA ILE A 133 1.78 0.08 3.41
C ILE A 133 1.77 0.40 1.92
N TYR A 134 0.66 0.12 1.26
CA TYR A 134 0.49 0.30 -0.18
C TYR A 134 -0.30 1.57 -0.45
N PHE A 135 0.07 2.25 -1.53
CA PHE A 135 -0.57 3.47 -2.02
C PHE A 135 -0.84 3.35 -3.50
N PHE A 136 -1.72 4.21 -4.01
CA PHE A 136 -1.91 4.41 -5.44
C PHE A 136 -2.02 5.89 -5.78
N SER A 137 -1.64 6.26 -6.99
CA SER A 137 -1.94 7.56 -7.60
C SER A 137 -2.80 7.30 -8.83
N LYS A 138 -3.88 8.08 -9.01
CA LYS A 138 -4.70 8.07 -10.22
C LYS A 138 -4.42 9.35 -11.00
N ASP A 139 -4.17 9.21 -12.31
CA ASP A 139 -3.95 10.31 -13.26
C ASP A 139 -2.85 11.30 -12.82
N ASN A 140 -1.73 10.78 -12.26
CA ASN A 140 -0.63 11.55 -11.67
C ASN A 140 -1.05 12.48 -10.49
N GLY A 141 -2.18 12.18 -9.85
CA GLY A 141 -2.65 12.87 -8.65
C GLY A 141 -1.88 12.50 -7.38
N PRO A 142 -2.33 12.97 -6.21
CA PRO A 142 -1.70 12.66 -4.93
C PRO A 142 -1.78 11.15 -4.60
N LEU A 143 -0.92 10.72 -3.68
CA LEU A 143 -0.93 9.33 -3.21
C LEU A 143 -2.05 9.09 -2.20
N TYR A 144 -2.91 8.13 -2.51
CA TYR A 144 -3.96 7.63 -1.63
C TYR A 144 -3.60 6.25 -1.07
N LEU A 145 -4.09 5.92 0.12
CA LEU A 145 -3.93 4.59 0.69
C LEU A 145 -4.65 3.56 -0.19
N MET A 146 -4.01 2.41 -0.41
CA MET A 146 -4.60 1.31 -1.17
C MET A 146 -5.55 0.48 -0.28
N ASP A 147 -6.67 1.10 0.10
CA ASP A 147 -7.77 0.48 0.82
C ASP A 147 -9.03 0.43 -0.05
N PHE A 148 -10.06 -0.27 0.46
CA PHE A 148 -11.30 -0.46 -0.27
C PHE A 148 -12.01 0.86 -0.56
N ASP A 149 -12.08 1.78 0.41
CA ASP A 149 -12.86 3.01 0.30
C ASP A 149 -12.27 3.97 -0.74
N ASN A 150 -10.94 4.15 -0.72
CA ASN A 150 -10.25 4.98 -1.71
C ASN A 150 -10.29 4.35 -3.10
N LEU A 151 -10.17 3.02 -3.21
CA LEU A 151 -10.24 2.32 -4.49
C LEU A 151 -11.67 2.29 -5.07
N GLU A 152 -12.70 2.17 -4.24
CA GLU A 152 -14.10 2.23 -4.67
C GLU A 152 -14.40 3.58 -5.32
N MET A 153 -13.91 4.67 -4.72
CA MET A 153 -14.03 6.00 -5.30
C MET A 153 -13.23 6.12 -6.60
N ALA A 154 -11.96 5.70 -6.59
CA ALA A 154 -11.05 5.85 -7.72
C ALA A 154 -11.36 4.94 -8.91
N LEU A 155 -12.02 3.80 -8.72
CA LEU A 155 -12.35 2.82 -9.77
C LEU A 155 -13.85 2.83 -10.12
N SER A 156 -14.61 3.79 -9.61
CA SER A 156 -16.07 3.90 -9.80
C SER A 156 -16.49 4.02 -11.28
N ASP A 157 -15.59 4.50 -12.13
CA ASP A 157 -15.76 4.59 -13.59
C ASP A 157 -15.58 3.26 -14.32
N ASN A 158 -15.27 2.16 -13.63
CA ASN A 158 -15.03 0.86 -14.22
C ASN A 158 -15.83 -0.27 -13.55
N ALA A 159 -16.87 -0.75 -14.24
CA ALA A 159 -17.74 -1.82 -13.74
C ALA A 159 -16.99 -3.14 -13.43
N SER A 160 -15.93 -3.47 -14.18
CA SER A 160 -15.18 -4.71 -14.01
C SER A 160 -14.34 -4.69 -12.73
N SER A 161 -13.65 -3.59 -12.48
CA SER A 161 -12.93 -3.34 -11.23
C SER A 161 -13.86 -3.26 -10.04
N MET A 162 -15.02 -2.61 -10.19
CA MET A 162 -16.04 -2.54 -9.14
C MET A 162 -16.61 -3.92 -8.75
N ALA A 163 -16.75 -4.84 -9.71
CA ALA A 163 -17.16 -6.21 -9.41
C ALA A 163 -16.13 -6.94 -8.53
N LEU A 164 -14.82 -6.71 -8.73
CA LEU A 164 -13.76 -7.27 -7.90
C LEU A 164 -13.75 -6.66 -6.50
N LEU A 165 -13.96 -5.35 -6.38
CA LEU A 165 -14.08 -4.67 -5.08
C LEU A 165 -15.31 -5.17 -4.30
N SER A 166 -16.46 -5.33 -4.95
CA SER A 166 -17.67 -5.89 -4.32
C SER A 166 -17.43 -7.31 -3.77
N ARG A 167 -16.70 -8.15 -4.54
CA ARG A 167 -16.28 -9.49 -4.08
C ARG A 167 -15.33 -9.40 -2.89
N TYR A 168 -14.41 -8.43 -2.86
CA TYR A 168 -13.55 -8.22 -1.69
C TYR A 168 -14.36 -7.88 -0.43
N LYS A 169 -15.35 -6.99 -0.54
CA LYS A 169 -16.24 -6.63 0.59
C LYS A 169 -17.03 -7.83 1.11
N LYS A 170 -17.62 -8.63 0.19
CA LYS A 170 -18.34 -9.86 0.54
C LYS A 170 -17.44 -10.88 1.24
N ASP A 171 -16.26 -11.14 0.70
CA ASP A 171 -15.28 -12.05 1.30
C ASP A 171 -14.85 -11.61 2.70
N LYS A 172 -14.68 -10.29 2.92
CA LYS A 172 -14.33 -9.75 4.23
C LYS A 172 -15.44 -10.02 5.25
N LEU A 173 -16.70 -9.79 4.87
CA LEU A 173 -17.86 -10.09 5.71
C LEU A 173 -17.99 -11.59 6.02
N ILE A 174 -17.83 -12.46 5.01
CA ILE A 174 -17.88 -13.91 5.18
C ILE A 174 -16.77 -14.36 6.14
N ASN A 175 -15.53 -13.93 5.91
CA ASN A 175 -14.41 -14.24 6.79
C ASN A 175 -14.69 -13.82 8.24
N THR A 176 -15.18 -12.60 8.45
CA THR A 176 -15.54 -12.13 9.80
C THR A 176 -16.61 -13.01 10.44
N GLY A 177 -17.67 -13.34 9.70
CA GLY A 177 -18.72 -14.24 10.18
C GLY A 177 -18.20 -15.63 10.54
N VAL A 178 -17.37 -16.23 9.67
CA VAL A 178 -16.74 -17.54 9.89
C VAL A 178 -15.81 -17.52 11.10
N SER A 179 -15.03 -16.46 11.28
CA SER A 179 -14.17 -16.30 12.46
C SER A 179 -14.97 -16.19 13.75
N ILE A 180 -16.05 -15.41 13.76
CA ILE A 180 -16.94 -15.29 14.92
C ILE A 180 -17.59 -16.64 15.24
N LEU A 181 -18.08 -17.34 14.22
CA LEU A 181 -18.66 -18.68 14.37
C LEU A 181 -17.64 -19.67 14.95
N GLY A 182 -16.44 -19.75 14.37
CA GLY A 182 -15.38 -20.66 14.82
C GLY A 182 -14.95 -20.38 16.26
N ALA A 183 -14.77 -19.10 16.62
CA ALA A 183 -14.47 -18.70 17.99
C ALA A 183 -15.62 -19.03 18.97
N GLY A 184 -16.87 -18.82 18.57
CA GLY A 184 -18.04 -19.18 19.36
C GLY A 184 -18.15 -20.68 19.62
N LEU A 185 -17.93 -21.51 18.58
CA LEU A 185 -17.91 -22.97 18.69
C LEU A 185 -16.80 -23.45 19.62
N LEU A 186 -15.60 -22.86 19.53
CA LEU A 186 -14.50 -23.16 20.43
C LEU A 186 -14.84 -22.81 21.89
N ALA A 187 -15.40 -21.62 22.13
CA ALA A 187 -15.77 -21.18 23.47
C ALA A 187 -16.83 -22.09 24.09
N VAL A 188 -17.91 -22.39 23.36
CA VAL A 188 -18.96 -23.30 23.83
C VAL A 188 -18.43 -24.72 24.00
N GLY A 189 -17.61 -25.20 23.07
CA GLY A 189 -16.97 -26.50 23.13
C GLY A 189 -16.07 -26.63 24.36
N ALA A 190 -15.29 -25.60 24.69
CA ALA A 190 -14.43 -25.58 25.87
C ALA A 190 -15.25 -25.61 27.17
N VAL A 191 -16.28 -24.76 27.29
CA VAL A 191 -17.18 -24.75 28.46
C VAL A 191 -17.86 -26.10 28.64
N LYS A 192 -18.37 -26.69 27.55
CA LYS A 192 -18.99 -28.01 27.60
C LYS A 192 -17.99 -29.10 28.00
N SER A 193 -16.76 -29.06 27.47
CA SER A 193 -15.72 -30.05 27.81
C SER A 193 -15.32 -29.99 29.30
N ILE A 194 -15.35 -28.80 29.90
CA ILE A 194 -15.08 -28.62 31.34
C ILE A 194 -16.26 -29.15 32.17
N ASN A 195 -17.49 -28.82 31.79
CA ASN A 195 -18.68 -29.27 32.53
C ASN A 195 -18.92 -30.79 32.42
N ASP A 196 -18.58 -31.39 31.27
CA ASP A 196 -18.73 -32.83 31.03
C ASP A 196 -17.49 -33.64 31.50
N SER A 197 -16.45 -32.97 32.01
CA SER A 197 -15.29 -33.66 32.60
C SER A 197 -15.68 -34.27 33.95
N GLN A 198 -15.50 -35.60 34.08
CA GLN A 198 -15.75 -36.33 35.32
C GLN A 198 -14.42 -36.76 35.93
N GLU A 199 -14.29 -36.57 37.24
CA GLU A 199 -13.17 -37.07 38.02
C GLU A 199 -13.48 -38.51 38.44
N VAL A 200 -12.76 -39.47 37.85
CA VAL A 200 -12.89 -40.90 38.20
C VAL A 200 -11.55 -41.35 38.75
N ASN A 201 -11.53 -41.76 40.02
CA ASN A 201 -10.35 -42.29 40.72
C ASN A 201 -9.09 -41.38 40.69
N GLY A 202 -9.25 -40.07 40.87
CA GLY A 202 -8.12 -39.13 40.94
C GLY A 202 -7.44 -38.83 39.59
N SER A 203 -8.00 -39.34 38.50
CA SER A 203 -7.66 -38.96 37.12
C SER A 203 -8.83 -38.21 36.49
N THR A 204 -8.58 -36.99 36.03
CA THR A 204 -9.55 -36.21 35.24
C THR A 204 -9.54 -36.71 33.80
N GLU A 205 -10.57 -37.44 33.39
CA GLU A 205 -10.78 -37.75 31.97
C GLU A 205 -11.46 -36.55 31.29
N LEU A 206 -10.68 -35.82 30.49
CA LEU A 206 -11.18 -34.70 29.71
C LEU A 206 -12.00 -35.21 28.51
N ASN A 207 -13.32 -35.13 28.60
CA ASN A 207 -14.21 -35.39 27.48
C ASN A 207 -14.30 -34.16 26.56
N VAL A 208 -13.44 -34.11 25.53
CA VAL A 208 -13.40 -32.98 24.61
C VAL A 208 -14.65 -32.97 23.71
N SER A 209 -15.41 -31.88 23.80
CA SER A 209 -16.63 -31.69 23.02
C SER A 209 -16.34 -31.72 21.51
N PRO A 210 -17.16 -32.41 20.70
CA PRO A 210 -17.11 -32.34 19.23
C PRO A 210 -17.16 -30.92 18.66
N LEU A 211 -17.78 -29.97 19.39
CA LEU A 211 -17.83 -28.55 19.01
C LEU A 211 -16.44 -27.89 19.04
N MET A 212 -15.55 -28.36 19.92
CA MET A 212 -14.19 -27.86 20.03
C MET A 212 -13.39 -28.23 18.77
N TYR A 213 -13.50 -29.49 18.31
CA TYR A 213 -12.91 -29.92 17.04
C TYR A 213 -13.53 -29.21 15.83
N ALA A 214 -14.86 -29.01 15.83
CA ALA A 214 -15.53 -28.25 14.77
C ALA A 214 -15.04 -26.80 14.70
N GLY A 215 -14.94 -26.11 15.85
CA GLY A 215 -14.42 -24.75 15.93
C GLY A 215 -12.97 -24.66 15.45
N ALA A 216 -12.11 -25.59 15.88
CA ALA A 216 -10.71 -25.67 15.43
C ALA A 216 -10.60 -25.93 13.92
N GLY A 217 -11.43 -26.83 13.37
CA GLY A 217 -11.49 -27.12 11.94
C GLY A 217 -11.90 -25.91 11.11
N VAL A 218 -12.92 -25.17 11.54
CA VAL A 218 -13.39 -23.95 10.87
C VAL A 218 -12.31 -22.87 10.84
N LEU A 219 -11.65 -22.60 11.99
CA LEU A 219 -10.59 -21.60 12.05
C LEU A 219 -9.33 -22.04 11.27
N GLY A 220 -8.98 -23.33 11.33
CA GLY A 220 -7.87 -23.90 10.56
C GLY A 220 -8.08 -23.75 9.05
N ALA A 221 -9.26 -24.10 8.55
CA ALA A 221 -9.63 -23.91 7.15
C ALA A 221 -9.56 -22.43 6.74
N GLN A 222 -10.04 -21.53 7.60
CA GLN A 222 -10.00 -20.09 7.35
C GLN A 222 -8.57 -19.56 7.23
N LEU A 223 -7.63 -20.04 8.05
CA LEU A 223 -6.23 -19.64 8.02
C LEU A 223 -5.55 -20.08 6.71
N VAL A 224 -5.78 -21.32 6.28
CA VAL A 224 -5.26 -21.84 5.01
C VAL A 224 -5.81 -21.04 3.83
N ILE A 225 -7.13 -20.79 3.79
CA ILE A 225 -7.75 -20.00 2.72
C ILE A 225 -7.16 -18.58 2.66
N ASN A 226 -6.93 -17.95 3.83
CA ASN A 226 -6.35 -16.60 3.88
C ASN A 226 -4.89 -16.57 3.44
N LEU A 227 -4.12 -17.65 3.64
CA LEU A 227 -2.72 -17.75 3.22
C LEU A 227 -2.57 -17.72 1.70
N PHE A 228 -3.46 -18.39 0.97
CA PHE A 228 -3.41 -18.50 -0.49
C PHE A 228 -4.24 -17.44 -1.23
N ARG A 229 -4.89 -16.53 -0.51
CA ARG A 229 -5.76 -15.52 -1.13
C ARG A 229 -4.92 -14.44 -1.81
N LYS A 230 -5.10 -14.30 -3.12
CA LYS A 230 -4.53 -13.17 -3.88
C LYS A 230 -5.18 -11.85 -3.44
N ASP A 231 -4.39 -10.78 -3.45
CA ASP A 231 -4.88 -9.44 -3.13
C ASP A 231 -5.87 -8.97 -4.21
N LYS A 232 -7.15 -8.91 -3.85
CA LYS A 232 -8.23 -8.50 -4.77
C LYS A 232 -8.20 -7.00 -5.05
N LEU A 233 -7.66 -6.19 -4.14
CA LEU A 233 -7.52 -4.75 -4.34
C LEU A 233 -6.49 -4.48 -5.44
N ALA A 234 -5.35 -5.17 -5.39
CA ALA A 234 -4.35 -5.15 -6.45
C ALA A 234 -4.91 -5.59 -7.82
N GLN A 235 -5.68 -6.69 -7.84
CA GLN A 235 -6.32 -7.18 -9.07
C GLN A 235 -7.32 -6.17 -9.65
N ALA A 236 -8.09 -5.47 -8.81
CA ALA A 236 -9.03 -4.45 -9.29
C ALA A 236 -8.32 -3.31 -10.02
N VAL A 237 -7.16 -2.88 -9.52
CA VAL A 237 -6.29 -1.89 -10.18
C VAL A 237 -5.69 -2.43 -11.47
N GLU A 238 -5.25 -3.69 -11.47
CA GLU A 238 -4.68 -4.33 -12.67
C GLU A 238 -5.71 -4.44 -13.80
N VAL A 239 -6.95 -4.84 -13.49
CA VAL A 239 -8.04 -4.91 -14.46
C VAL A 239 -8.37 -3.53 -15.03
N TYR A 240 -8.40 -2.51 -14.17
CA TYR A 240 -8.65 -1.12 -14.58
C TYR A 240 -7.61 -0.65 -15.60
N ASN A 241 -6.34 -0.81 -15.25
CA ASN A 241 -5.21 -0.44 -16.09
C ASN A 241 -5.13 -1.25 -17.39
N TYR A 242 -5.58 -2.51 -17.38
CA TYR A 242 -5.58 -3.35 -18.56
C TYR A 242 -6.64 -2.92 -19.59
N GLN A 243 -7.86 -2.62 -19.15
CA GLN A 243 -8.96 -2.24 -20.05
C GLN A 243 -8.71 -0.92 -20.79
N LEU A 244 -7.91 -0.03 -20.22
CA LEU A 244 -7.55 1.24 -20.84
C LEU A 244 -6.45 1.11 -21.92
N LYS A 245 -5.76 -0.03 -21.98
CA LYS A 245 -4.74 -0.31 -23.01
C LYS A 245 -5.34 -0.94 -24.28
N GLN A 246 -6.58 -1.42 -24.20
CA GLN A 246 -7.32 -1.99 -25.33
C GLN A 246 -8.06 -0.86 -26.07
#